data_AF-X1PPD6-F1
#
_entry.id   AF-X1PPD6-F1
#
_cell.length_a   1.000
_cell.length_b   1.000
_cell.length_c   1.000
_cell.angle_alpha   90.00
_cell.angle_beta   90.00
_cell.angle_gamma   90.00
#
_symmetry.space_group_name_H-M   'P 1'
#
loop_
_entity.id
_entity.type
_entity.pdbx_description
1 polymer ?
#
loop_
_entity_poly.entity_id
_entity_poly.type
_entity_poly.pdbx_seq_one_letter_code
_entity_poly.pdbx_strand_id
1 'polypeptide(L)'
;MTSFTGRVARHILVINATKKAAKEFKKEIEKAGLDTLKTLAEADVSIVGKYLSNCSPQEKAAYRRDLNALLQMGVTADMLLEEVVRQ
;
A
#
# COMPACT_ATOMS: atom_id res chain seq x y z
N MET A 1 28.80 11.62 0.60
CA MET A 1 28.51 10.35 -0.11
C MET A 1 28.26 9.25 0.92
N THR A 2 27.13 8.56 0.88
CA THR A 2 26.93 7.38 1.74
C THR A 2 27.70 6.18 1.19
N SER A 3 28.32 5.40 2.09
CA SER A 3 29.07 4.19 1.73
C SER A 3 28.22 3.19 0.96
N PHE A 4 28.87 2.28 0.22
CA PHE A 4 28.19 1.18 -0.47
C PHE A 4 27.28 0.39 0.47
N THR A 5 27.77 0.03 1.67
CA THR A 5 26.99 -0.64 2.71
C THR A 5 25.75 0.15 3.13
N GLY A 6 25.87 1.48 3.29
CA GLY A 6 24.74 2.35 3.61
C GLY A 6 23.70 2.46 2.48
N ARG A 7 24.10 2.25 1.22
CA ARG A 7 23.17 2.17 0.09
C ARG A 7 22.44 0.82 0.06
N VAL A 8 23.17 -0.29 0.22
CA VAL A 8 22.60 -1.64 0.25
C VAL A 8 21.62 -1.81 1.43
N ALA A 9 21.99 -1.35 2.62
CA ALA A 9 21.12 -1.43 3.80
C ALA A 9 19.79 -0.68 3.57
N ARG A 10 19.83 0.52 3.00
CA ARG A 10 18.61 1.25 2.64
C ARG A 10 17.78 0.51 1.60
N HIS A 11 18.40 -0.03 0.56
CA HIS A 11 17.67 -0.78 -0.46
C HIS A 11 16.94 -2.02 0.10
N ILE A 12 17.60 -2.76 1.01
CA ILE A 12 16.96 -3.90 1.71
C ILE A 12 15.78 -3.43 2.56
N LEU A 13 15.89 -2.30 3.26
CA LEU A 13 14.79 -1.74 4.04
C LEU A 13 13.60 -1.36 3.15
N VAL A 14 13.84 -0.75 1.99
CA VAL A 14 12.77 -0.46 1.01
C VAL A 14 12.08 -1.74 0.57
N ILE A 15 12.84 -2.76 0.16
CA ILE A 15 12.28 -4.05 -0.28
C ILE A 15 11.41 -4.68 0.83
N ASN A 16 11.90 -4.70 2.07
CA ASN A 16 11.16 -5.27 3.18
C ASN A 16 9.90 -4.46 3.51
N ALA A 17 9.97 -3.13 3.45
CA ALA A 17 8.83 -2.25 3.64
C ALA A 17 7.76 -2.48 2.55
N THR A 18 8.16 -2.58 1.27
CA THR A 18 7.27 -2.88 0.14
C THR A 18 6.57 -4.22 0.33
N LYS A 19 7.30 -5.29 0.67
CA LYS A 19 6.73 -6.62 0.92
C LYS A 19 5.68 -6.62 2.03
N LYS A 20 5.99 -5.95 3.13
CA LYS A 20 5.07 -5.84 4.27
C LYS A 20 3.82 -5.06 3.88
N ALA A 21 3.98 -3.92 3.20
CA ALA A 21 2.85 -3.11 2.75
C ALA A 21 1.95 -3.86 1.77
N ALA A 22 2.54 -4.60 0.82
CA ALA A 22 1.79 -5.43 -0.13
C ALA A 22 0.94 -6.49 0.58
N LYS A 23 1.47 -7.12 1.62
CA LYS A 23 0.73 -8.11 2.42
C LYS A 23 -0.46 -7.50 3.15
N GLU A 24 -0.30 -6.31 3.73
CA GLU A 24 -1.43 -5.60 4.37
C GLU A 24 -2.47 -5.16 3.33
N PHE A 25 -2.04 -4.70 2.16
CA PHE A 25 -2.96 -4.40 1.05
C PHE A 25 -3.79 -5.61 0.62
N LYS A 26 -3.16 -6.79 0.49
CA LYS A 26 -3.86 -8.03 0.14
C LYS A 26 -4.94 -8.40 1.17
N LYS A 27 -4.64 -8.26 2.47
CA LYS A 27 -5.63 -8.49 3.54
C LYS A 27 -6.81 -7.53 3.47
N GLU A 28 -6.56 -6.24 3.19
CA GLU A 28 -7.64 -5.26 3.08
C GLU A 28 -8.51 -5.52 1.83
N ILE A 29 -7.90 -5.98 0.73
CA ILE A 29 -8.62 -6.46 -0.46
C ILE A 29 -9.49 -7.68 -0.12
N GLU A 30 -8.94 -8.67 0.57
CA GLU A 30 -9.67 -9.87 1.01
C GLU A 30 -10.83 -9.51 1.96
N LYS A 31 -10.61 -8.58 2.89
CA LYS A 31 -11.64 -8.07 3.82
C LYS A 31 -12.73 -7.30 3.09
N ALA A 32 -12.39 -6.52 2.07
CA ALA A 32 -13.36 -5.80 1.23
C ALA A 32 -14.16 -6.77 0.34
N GLY A 33 -13.57 -7.91 -0.02
CA GLY A 33 -14.14 -8.91 -0.92
C GLY A 33 -13.92 -8.53 -2.38
N LEU A 34 -13.36 -9.46 -3.16
CA LEU A 34 -13.04 -9.24 -4.58
C LEU A 34 -14.28 -8.88 -5.41
N ASP A 35 -15.41 -9.55 -5.17
CA ASP A 35 -16.68 -9.28 -5.86
C ASP A 35 -17.23 -7.89 -5.58
N THR A 36 -17.07 -7.40 -4.34
CA THR A 36 -17.43 -6.03 -3.97
C THR A 36 -16.58 -5.03 -4.75
N LEU A 37 -15.26 -5.24 -4.80
CA LEU A 37 -14.34 -4.37 -5.53
C LEU A 37 -14.63 -4.38 -7.03
N LYS A 38 -14.95 -5.55 -7.60
CA LYS A 38 -15.33 -5.71 -9.01
C LYS A 38 -16.64 -4.98 -9.32
N THR A 39 -17.66 -5.13 -8.48
CA THR A 39 -18.94 -4.42 -8.65
C THR A 39 -18.75 -2.90 -8.59
N LEU A 40 -17.88 -2.41 -7.71
CA LEU A 40 -17.55 -0.98 -7.62
C LEU A 40 -16.78 -0.48 -8.84
N ALA A 41 -15.86 -1.28 -9.38
CA ALA A 41 -15.16 -0.97 -10.63
C ALA A 41 -16.13 -0.91 -11.82
N GLU A 42 -17.02 -1.90 -11.93
CA GLU A 42 -18.02 -1.99 -13.01
C GLU A 42 -19.03 -0.83 -12.96
N ALA A 43 -19.30 -0.29 -11.77
CA ALA A 43 -20.16 0.87 -11.57
C ALA A 43 -19.45 2.23 -11.76
N ASP A 44 -18.18 2.24 -12.19
CA ASP A 44 -17.31 3.43 -12.28
C ASP A 44 -17.23 4.23 -10.97
N VAL A 45 -17.42 3.55 -9.83
CA VAL A 45 -17.36 4.14 -8.51
C VAL A 45 -15.92 4.08 -8.02
N SER A 46 -15.37 5.21 -7.59
CA SER A 46 -14.04 5.26 -6.98
C SER A 46 -13.96 4.30 -5.79
N ILE A 47 -13.28 3.17 -6.00
CA ILE A 47 -13.04 2.15 -4.98
C ILE A 47 -12.34 2.77 -3.78
N VAL A 48 -11.33 3.59 -4.04
CA VAL A 48 -10.59 4.32 -3.00
C VAL A 48 -11.50 5.30 -2.27
N GLY A 49 -12.29 6.09 -3.00
CA GLY A 49 -13.21 7.05 -2.38
C GLY A 49 -14.27 6.39 -1.50
N LYS A 50 -14.82 5.25 -1.94
CA LYS A 50 -15.84 4.50 -1.20
C LYS A 50 -15.25 3.74 -0.01
N TYR A 51 -14.07 3.14 -0.17
CA TYR A 51 -13.33 2.50 0.91
C TYR A 51 -12.98 3.52 1.99
N LEU A 52 -12.39 4.66 1.61
CA LEU A 52 -12.10 5.74 2.55
C LEU A 52 -13.37 6.28 3.20
N SER A 53 -14.51 6.39 2.50
CA SER A 53 -15.76 6.87 3.10
C SER A 53 -16.25 5.98 4.25
N ASN A 54 -15.98 4.67 4.18
CA ASN A 54 -16.32 3.71 5.22
C ASN A 54 -15.30 3.65 6.38
N CYS A 55 -14.11 4.23 6.22
CA CYS A 55 -13.12 4.30 7.29
C CYS A 55 -13.43 5.44 8.28
N SER A 56 -13.21 5.17 9.56
CA SER A 56 -13.22 6.20 10.61
C SER A 56 -12.15 7.26 10.36
N PRO A 57 -12.31 8.48 10.92
CA PRO A 57 -11.27 9.51 10.85
C PRO A 57 -9.92 9.05 11.38
N GLN A 58 -9.90 8.18 12.40
CA GLN A 58 -8.69 7.60 12.99
C GLN A 58 -7.99 6.67 12.00
N GLU A 59 -8.72 5.79 11.32
CA GLU A 59 -8.17 4.89 10.29
C GLU A 59 -7.61 5.67 9.12
N LYS A 60 -8.32 6.71 8.64
CA LYS A 60 -7.81 7.61 7.59
C LYS A 60 -6.49 8.26 7.98
N ALA A 61 -6.39 8.73 9.23
CA ALA A 61 -5.17 9.35 9.74
C ALA A 61 -4.02 8.34 9.90
N ALA A 62 -4.32 7.07 10.21
CA ALA A 62 -3.34 5.98 10.23
C ALA A 62 -2.84 5.68 8.82
N TYR A 63 -3.73 5.40 7.86
CA TYR A 63 -3.35 5.12 6.47
C TYR A 63 -2.52 6.25 5.86
N ARG A 64 -2.89 7.52 6.10
CA ARG A 64 -2.11 8.66 5.61
C ARG A 64 -0.71 8.73 6.21
N ARG A 65 -0.55 8.42 7.51
CA ARG A 65 0.77 8.38 8.16
C ARG A 65 1.62 7.25 7.60
N ASP A 66 1.04 6.06 7.45
CA ASP A 66 1.75 4.87 6.98
C ASP A 66 2.19 5.04 5.51
N LEU A 67 1.31 5.56 4.66
CA LEU A 67 1.64 5.87 3.26
C LEU A 67 2.73 6.94 3.15
N ASN A 68 2.67 8.00 3.96
CA ASN A 68 3.73 9.01 3.99
C ASN A 68 5.07 8.43 4.45
N ALA A 69 5.08 7.52 5.43
CA ALA A 69 6.30 6.85 5.87
C ALA A 69 6.88 5.98 4.75
N LEU A 70 6.04 5.23 4.01
CA LEU A 70 6.46 4.44 2.85
C LEU A 70 7.07 5.32 1.75
N LEU A 71 6.43 6.44 1.42
CA LEU A 71 6.95 7.41 0.46
C LEU A 71 8.30 7.99 0.90
N GLN A 72 8.46 8.36 2.18
CA GLN A 72 9.72 8.85 2.73
C GLN A 72 10.84 7.80 2.71
N MET A 73 10.49 6.52 2.81
CA MET A 73 11.43 5.41 2.64
C MET A 73 11.80 5.15 1.17
N GLY A 74 11.11 5.77 0.22
CA GLY A 74 11.34 5.57 -1.23
C GLY A 74 10.54 4.40 -1.81
N VAL A 75 9.53 3.89 -1.11
CA VAL A 75 8.56 2.94 -1.67
C VAL A 75 7.59 3.70 -2.55
N THR A 76 7.51 3.32 -3.83
CA THR A 76 6.57 3.91 -4.79
C THR A 76 5.31 3.05 -4.87
N ALA A 77 4.21 3.65 -5.36
CA ALA A 77 2.96 2.90 -5.59
C ALA A 77 3.16 1.73 -6.57
N ASP A 78 3.97 1.94 -7.61
CA ASP A 78 4.30 0.94 -8.62
C ASP A 78 5.02 -0.29 -8.03
N MET A 79 6.06 -0.08 -7.23
CA MET A 79 6.75 -1.17 -6.50
C MET A 79 5.80 -1.95 -5.59
N LEU A 80 4.86 -1.25 -4.96
CA LEU A 80 3.87 -1.83 -4.08
C LEU A 80 2.88 -2.70 -4.87
N LEU A 81 2.37 -2.20 -5.99
CA LEU A 81 1.47 -2.93 -6.88
C LEU A 81 2.15 -4.16 -7.52
N GLU A 82 3.37 -4.02 -8.02
CA GLU A 82 4.16 -5.13 -8.55
C GLU A 82 4.34 -6.23 -7.49
N GLU A 83 4.65 -5.86 -6.25
CA GLU A 83 4.83 -6.82 -5.17
C GLU A 83 3.50 -7.47 -4.73
N VAL A 84 2.38 -6.74 -4.77
CA VAL A 84 1.04 -7.33 -4.54
C VAL A 84 0.73 -8.37 -5.61
N VAL A 85 1.05 -8.09 -6.88
CA VAL A 85 0.84 -9.04 -7.99
C VAL A 85 1.78 -10.25 -7.91
N ARG A 86 3.00 -10.06 -7.37
CA ARG A 86 4.00 -11.12 -7.21
C ARG A 86 3.66 -12.12 -6.09
N GLN A 87 2.88 -11.72 -5.08
CA GLN A 87 2.52 -12.53 -3.90
C GLN A 87 1.32 -13.44 -4.10
#